data_AF-A0A9N8WA35-F1
#
_entry.id   AF-A0A9N8WA35-F1
#
_cell.length_a   1.000
_cell.length_b   1.000
_cell.length_c   1.000
_cell.angle_alpha   90.00
_cell.angle_beta   90.00
_cell.angle_gamma   90.00
#
_symmetry.space_group_name_H-M   'P 1'
#
loop_
_entity.id
_entity.type
_entity.pdbx_description
1 polymer ?
#
loop_
_entity_poly.entity_id
_entity_poly.type
_entity_poly.pdbx_seq_one_letter_code
_entity_poly.pdbx_strand_id
1 'polypeptide(L)'
;MTNISLYDRLKQEEGHNSSFDDDDFELPELRPDDSDETIYSKSAGDIDDFNDDVHLLSRDKSENQIYLENSPIPMVAAAVSIKDDPSLPCLTFRFWVLSFIFTALGAAVSEFYYFRSNGGGYSIFFVLLVSFVMGKWMAQALPIDEFRIWNWRFTLNPGPFNIKEHVLIAVAAGAGGGSAYGTDIIAIQELFYNQHSGFIIGILLLLSTQMIGYGLAGFLRKYLVRPANMLWPSNLVFSSLFSTLHGNVTETRDKLRFFYIAFICMFAWQFFPQYIFTMLTSISILCLMVPFNSDIVRFGSGYHGLGILNFSLDWNAVGQPGPLYTPWWAQVNWYAGVIIGSWIIAPILYYNDVWMAKTFPFLATYSLDKDGIRYNQTAIIDSYTGSLNETAYKEYGPAYLSVTFAAGYFYSFISFSAAISHVALFYGDEIWGRFKASRSEEVEDIHCKMMKNYEGTKYDT
;
A
#
# COMPACT_ATOMS: atom_id res chain seq x y z
N MET A 1 21.00 -58.29 13.94
CA MET A 1 19.94 -58.60 14.93
C MET A 1 19.28 -57.29 15.30
N THR A 2 18.05 -57.10 14.78
CA THR A 2 17.02 -56.08 15.11
C THR A 2 17.47 -54.67 15.52
N ASN A 3 17.51 -53.77 14.53
CA ASN A 3 17.55 -52.32 14.73
C ASN A 3 16.12 -51.82 15.01
N ILE A 4 15.90 -51.32 16.24
CA ILE A 4 14.66 -50.68 16.69
C ILE A 4 14.69 -49.20 16.28
N SER A 5 13.53 -48.70 15.83
CA SER A 5 13.27 -47.34 15.32
C SER A 5 13.48 -46.26 16.40
N LEU A 6 13.98 -45.10 15.99
CA LEU A 6 14.18 -43.91 16.84
C LEU A 6 12.89 -43.44 17.52
N TYR A 7 11.74 -43.82 16.98
CA TYR A 7 10.40 -43.51 17.51
C TYR A 7 10.10 -44.23 18.84
N ASP A 8 10.67 -45.43 19.07
CA ASP A 8 10.46 -46.19 20.29
C ASP A 8 11.33 -45.71 21.47
N ARG A 9 12.40 -44.95 21.20
CA ARG A 9 13.25 -44.35 22.24
C ARG A 9 12.60 -43.15 22.91
N LEU A 10 11.82 -42.37 22.15
CA LEU A 10 11.17 -41.17 22.68
C LEU A 10 9.94 -41.47 23.56
N LYS A 11 9.38 -42.68 23.45
CA LYS A 11 8.26 -43.14 24.29
C LYS A 11 8.67 -43.67 25.66
N GLN A 12 9.96 -43.94 25.88
CA GLN A 12 10.47 -44.46 27.15
C GLN A 12 10.89 -43.37 28.15
N GLU A 13 10.99 -42.10 27.73
CA GLU A 13 11.40 -41.00 28.63
C GLU A 13 10.22 -40.27 29.31
N GLU A 14 8.97 -40.49 28.91
CA GLU A 14 7.79 -39.85 29.53
C GLU A 14 7.14 -40.67 30.66
N GLY A 15 7.84 -41.68 31.17
CA GLY A 15 7.23 -42.78 31.94
C GLY A 15 7.59 -42.94 33.41
N HIS A 16 8.18 -41.98 34.14
CA HIS A 16 8.25 -42.02 35.63
C HIS A 16 8.92 -40.77 36.23
N ASN A 17 8.16 -39.92 36.92
CA ASN A 17 8.33 -39.64 38.35
C ASN A 17 7.42 -38.50 38.84
N SER A 18 6.51 -38.89 39.72
CA SER A 18 5.65 -38.10 40.60
C SER A 18 6.39 -37.58 41.84
N SER A 19 6.02 -36.40 42.36
CA SER A 19 5.42 -36.20 43.71
C SER A 19 5.62 -34.79 44.30
N PHE A 20 4.50 -34.12 44.62
CA PHE A 20 4.19 -33.27 45.80
C PHE A 20 5.17 -32.20 46.32
N ASP A 21 4.69 -30.95 46.41
CA ASP A 21 4.33 -30.30 47.69
C ASP A 21 3.51 -28.99 47.44
N ASP A 22 2.37 -28.89 48.15
CA ASP A 22 1.46 -27.74 48.31
C ASP A 22 1.75 -27.02 49.66
N ASP A 23 1.13 -25.84 49.85
CA ASP A 23 1.07 -24.93 51.03
C ASP A 23 2.13 -23.79 51.05
N ASP A 24 1.88 -22.51 51.35
CA ASP A 24 0.68 -21.69 51.61
C ASP A 24 1.13 -20.20 51.68
N PHE A 25 0.39 -19.25 51.08
CA PHE A 25 0.29 -17.86 51.59
C PHE A 25 -0.95 -17.11 51.02
N GLU A 26 -2.07 -17.24 51.74
CA GLU A 26 -3.27 -16.36 51.74
C GLU A 26 -2.92 -14.93 52.29
N LEU A 27 -3.59 -13.78 52.09
CA LEU A 27 -4.78 -13.23 51.38
C LEU A 27 -4.64 -11.66 51.54
N PRO A 28 -5.34 -10.77 50.79
CA PRO A 28 -6.69 -10.37 51.20
C PRO A 28 -7.69 -10.24 50.06
N GLU A 29 -8.89 -10.78 50.31
CA GLU A 29 -10.12 -10.47 49.60
C GLU A 29 -10.43 -8.97 49.69
N LEU A 30 -10.56 -8.30 48.54
CA LEU A 30 -11.20 -7.00 48.42
C LEU A 30 -12.60 -7.22 47.84
N ARG A 31 -13.59 -6.84 48.64
CA ARG A 31 -15.03 -6.83 48.35
C ARG A 31 -15.32 -6.11 47.03
N PRO A 32 -16.34 -6.53 46.26
CA PRO A 32 -16.92 -5.66 45.26
C PRO A 32 -17.66 -4.53 46.00
N ASP A 33 -17.18 -3.30 45.83
CA ASP A 33 -17.94 -2.12 46.22
C ASP A 33 -18.94 -1.84 45.08
N ASP A 34 -20.21 -1.97 45.40
CA ASP A 34 -21.35 -1.69 44.54
C ASP A 34 -21.41 -0.17 44.22
N SER A 35 -20.80 0.30 43.13
CA SER A 35 -21.15 1.64 42.62
C SER A 35 -20.81 2.02 41.15
N ASP A 36 -20.53 1.12 40.19
CA ASP A 36 -20.33 1.58 38.79
C ASP A 36 -20.72 0.58 37.67
N GLU A 37 -21.57 -0.40 37.96
CA GLU A 37 -21.91 -1.48 37.01
C GLU A 37 -23.15 -1.22 36.11
N THR A 38 -23.54 0.03 35.84
CA THR A 38 -24.80 0.34 35.12
C THR A 38 -24.70 0.91 33.71
N ILE A 39 -23.56 0.88 33.01
CA ILE A 39 -23.47 1.47 31.66
C ILE A 39 -23.13 0.47 30.52
N TYR A 40 -22.69 -0.76 30.79
CA TYR A 40 -22.20 -1.65 29.72
C TYR A 40 -22.95 -2.96 29.47
N SER A 41 -24.08 -3.22 30.13
CA SER A 41 -24.84 -4.49 29.96
C SER A 41 -26.17 -4.33 29.21
N LYS A 42 -26.13 -3.81 27.98
CA LYS A 42 -27.24 -3.98 27.01
C LYS A 42 -26.76 -3.90 25.56
N SER A 43 -26.06 -4.94 25.11
CA SER A 43 -26.03 -5.35 23.70
C SER A 43 -25.27 -6.67 23.53
N ALA A 44 -25.83 -7.75 24.06
CA ALA A 44 -25.46 -9.11 23.64
C ALA A 44 -26.76 -9.85 23.36
N GLY A 45 -27.15 -9.86 22.09
CA GLY A 45 -28.34 -10.53 21.58
C GLY A 45 -28.43 -10.35 20.06
N ASP A 46 -28.48 -11.48 19.37
CA ASP A 46 -28.78 -11.69 17.95
C ASP A 46 -27.65 -11.44 16.93
N ILE A 47 -26.91 -12.54 16.69
CA ILE A 47 -26.18 -12.82 15.46
C ILE A 47 -27.21 -13.37 14.47
N ASP A 48 -27.63 -12.56 13.49
CA ASP A 48 -28.36 -13.03 12.31
C ASP A 48 -27.91 -12.26 11.06
N ASP A 49 -27.58 -13.04 10.03
CA ASP A 49 -27.33 -12.76 8.61
C ASP A 49 -26.59 -11.47 8.16
N PHE A 50 -25.37 -11.70 7.66
CA PHE A 50 -24.67 -10.78 6.76
C PHE A 50 -25.40 -10.70 5.41
N ASN A 51 -26.30 -9.73 5.28
CA ASN A 51 -26.82 -9.32 3.98
C ASN A 51 -26.21 -7.95 3.62
N ASP A 52 -25.22 -7.98 2.73
CA ASP A 52 -24.58 -6.83 2.09
C ASP A 52 -25.60 -6.16 1.14
N ASP A 53 -26.41 -5.24 1.66
CA ASP A 53 -27.14 -4.25 0.86
C ASP A 53 -27.29 -2.96 1.67
N VAL A 54 -26.28 -2.10 1.57
CA VAL A 54 -26.25 -0.77 2.19
C VAL A 54 -27.13 0.18 1.36
N HIS A 55 -28.45 0.00 1.44
CA HIS A 55 -29.42 1.04 1.12
C HIS A 55 -29.49 2.05 2.27
N LEU A 56 -28.45 2.88 2.39
CA LEU A 56 -28.48 4.06 3.26
C LEU A 56 -29.29 5.14 2.56
N LEU A 57 -30.59 5.22 2.86
CA LEU A 57 -31.37 6.47 2.96
C LEU A 57 -32.84 6.11 3.22
N SER A 58 -33.24 6.01 4.49
CA SER A 58 -34.52 6.54 5.03
C SER A 58 -34.80 5.98 6.43
N ARG A 59 -34.45 6.72 7.49
CA ARG A 59 -35.24 6.73 8.72
C ARG A 59 -34.96 7.96 9.58
N ASP A 60 -36.04 8.70 9.79
CA ASP A 60 -36.36 9.77 10.74
C ASP A 60 -35.34 10.85 11.14
N LYS A 61 -35.69 12.08 10.76
CA LYS A 61 -35.00 13.35 11.06
C LYS A 61 -35.12 13.81 12.53
N SER A 62 -35.82 13.09 13.42
CA SER A 62 -36.08 13.55 14.80
C SER A 62 -35.13 12.99 15.86
N GLU A 63 -34.30 11.98 15.57
CA GLU A 63 -33.29 11.44 16.50
C GLU A 63 -31.86 11.97 16.26
N ASN A 64 -31.68 12.78 15.21
CA ASN A 64 -30.36 13.20 14.70
C ASN A 64 -29.56 14.19 15.56
N GLN A 65 -30.04 14.59 16.74
CA GLN A 65 -29.34 15.62 17.53
C GLN A 65 -28.32 15.03 18.53
N ILE A 66 -28.40 13.74 18.85
CA ILE A 66 -27.50 13.08 19.80
C ILE A 66 -26.40 12.24 19.10
N TYR A 67 -26.58 11.88 17.82
CA TYR A 67 -25.61 11.10 17.04
C TYR A 67 -24.51 11.92 16.32
N LEU A 68 -24.38 13.22 16.60
CA LEU A 68 -23.45 14.12 15.91
C LEU A 68 -22.05 14.24 16.55
N GLU A 69 -21.69 13.37 17.49
CA GLU A 69 -20.37 13.44 18.16
C GLU A 69 -19.23 12.72 17.41
N ASN A 70 -19.50 11.77 16.50
CA ASN A 70 -18.46 11.00 15.79
C ASN A 70 -18.80 10.75 14.31
N SER A 71 -17.86 10.18 13.54
CA SER A 71 -18.06 9.82 12.14
C SER A 71 -19.22 8.82 11.97
N PRO A 72 -20.06 8.95 10.92
CA PRO A 72 -21.16 8.02 10.66
C PRO A 72 -20.69 6.60 10.30
N ILE A 73 -19.41 6.43 9.94
CA ILE A 73 -18.84 5.12 9.61
C ILE A 73 -18.19 4.52 10.87
N PRO A 74 -18.65 3.36 11.38
CA PRO A 74 -18.14 2.76 12.61
C PRO A 74 -16.63 2.52 12.61
N MET A 75 -16.08 2.08 11.47
CA MET A 75 -14.64 1.83 11.33
C MET A 75 -13.80 3.13 11.43
N VAL A 76 -14.32 4.25 10.93
CA VAL A 76 -13.66 5.56 11.06
C VAL A 76 -13.76 6.05 12.49
N ALA A 77 -14.96 5.96 13.08
CA ALA A 77 -15.22 6.33 14.47
C ALA A 77 -14.34 5.57 15.48
N ALA A 78 -13.97 4.33 15.18
CA ALA A 78 -13.07 3.51 15.99
C ALA A 78 -11.58 3.78 15.73
N ALA A 79 -11.21 4.15 14.50
CA ALA A 79 -9.80 4.31 14.11
C ALA A 79 -9.27 5.74 14.28
N VAL A 80 -10.14 6.75 14.23
CA VAL A 80 -9.76 8.17 14.19
C VAL A 80 -10.34 8.91 15.39
N SER A 81 -9.49 9.62 16.12
CA SER A 81 -9.90 10.44 17.26
C SER A 81 -10.58 11.75 16.81
N ILE A 82 -11.59 12.19 17.56
CA ILE A 82 -12.27 13.49 17.39
C ILE A 82 -11.58 14.61 18.21
N LYS A 83 -10.47 14.31 18.90
CA LYS A 83 -9.73 15.30 19.68
C LYS A 83 -8.61 15.91 18.84
N ASP A 84 -8.61 17.23 18.72
CA ASP A 84 -7.55 18.00 18.05
C ASP A 84 -7.15 19.24 18.88
N ASP A 85 -5.86 19.53 18.92
CA ASP A 85 -5.28 20.71 19.57
C ASP A 85 -4.59 21.59 18.51
N PRO A 86 -5.24 22.67 18.04
CA PRO A 86 -4.71 23.55 16.99
C PRO A 86 -3.38 24.25 17.34
N SER A 87 -2.98 24.29 18.61
CA SER A 87 -1.76 24.98 19.05
C SER A 87 -0.47 24.19 18.80
N LEU A 88 -0.58 22.90 18.49
CA LEU A 88 0.57 22.01 18.34
C LEU A 88 1.44 22.40 17.12
N PRO A 89 2.77 22.55 17.31
CA PRO A 89 3.67 22.93 16.22
C PRO A 89 3.85 21.79 15.21
N CYS A 90 3.76 22.11 13.92
CA CYS A 90 3.76 21.11 12.83
C CYS A 90 5.07 21.10 12.03
N LEU A 91 5.48 22.26 11.48
CA LEU A 91 6.67 22.41 10.63
C LEU A 91 7.91 22.74 11.47
N THR A 92 8.27 21.84 12.38
CA THR A 92 9.43 21.99 13.26
C THR A 92 10.75 21.72 12.53
N PHE A 93 11.89 22.06 13.14
CA PHE A 93 13.21 21.66 12.64
C PHE A 93 13.32 20.12 12.48
N ARG A 94 12.77 19.37 13.45
CA ARG A 94 12.72 17.90 13.41
C ARG A 94 11.98 17.40 12.18
N PHE A 95 10.82 18.00 11.87
CA PHE A 95 10.06 17.68 10.67
C PHE A 95 10.92 17.83 9.42
N TRP A 96 11.60 18.97 9.21
CA TRP A 96 12.40 19.20 8.00
C TRP A 96 13.57 18.22 7.87
N VAL A 97 14.30 17.99 8.95
CA VAL A 97 15.47 17.08 8.94
C VAL A 97 15.03 15.63 8.69
N LEU A 98 14.06 15.13 9.46
CA LEU A 98 13.61 13.75 9.34
C LEU A 98 12.92 13.51 7.98
N SER A 99 12.06 14.44 7.54
CA SER A 99 11.41 14.33 6.23
C SER A 99 12.43 14.29 5.12
N PHE A 100 13.42 15.19 5.11
CA PHE A 100 14.45 15.20 4.07
C PHE A 100 15.22 13.87 4.01
N ILE A 101 15.66 13.35 5.16
CA ILE A 101 16.40 12.08 5.24
C ILE A 101 15.55 10.92 4.74
N PHE A 102 14.33 10.77 5.25
CA PHE A 102 13.48 9.65 4.88
C PHE A 102 12.99 9.73 3.44
N THR A 103 12.66 10.92 2.93
CA THR A 103 12.30 11.13 1.53
C THR A 103 13.48 10.80 0.60
N ALA A 104 14.69 11.30 0.89
CA ALA A 104 15.87 11.02 0.06
C ALA A 104 16.24 9.53 0.07
N LEU A 105 16.21 8.88 1.24
CA LEU A 105 16.44 7.45 1.37
C LEU A 105 15.37 6.65 0.62
N GLY A 106 14.11 7.03 0.79
CA GLY A 106 12.98 6.38 0.14
C GLY A 106 13.10 6.46 -1.38
N ALA A 107 13.35 7.65 -1.91
CA ALA A 107 13.52 7.85 -3.35
C ALA A 107 14.67 6.99 -3.90
N ALA A 108 15.82 6.95 -3.23
CA ALA A 108 16.96 6.13 -3.66
C ALA A 108 16.65 4.63 -3.67
N VAL A 109 16.00 4.13 -2.61
CA VAL A 109 15.63 2.70 -2.48
C VAL A 109 14.54 2.33 -3.49
N SER A 110 13.51 3.16 -3.62
CA SER A 110 12.42 2.95 -4.57
C SER A 110 12.93 2.94 -6.01
N GLU A 111 13.77 3.89 -6.40
CA GLU A 111 14.35 3.95 -7.75
C GLU A 111 15.23 2.73 -8.04
N PHE A 112 16.02 2.29 -7.06
CA PHE A 112 16.84 1.08 -7.21
C PHE A 112 15.98 -0.17 -7.46
N TYR A 113 14.86 -0.31 -6.75
CA TYR A 113 13.95 -1.43 -6.91
C TYR A 113 13.03 -1.32 -8.12
N TYR A 114 12.80 -0.11 -8.63
CA TYR A 114 11.94 0.13 -9.78
C TYR A 114 12.38 -0.66 -11.03
N PHE A 115 13.69 -0.76 -11.25
CA PHE A 115 14.26 -1.53 -12.37
C PHE A 115 14.51 -3.02 -12.06
N ARG A 116 14.09 -3.51 -10.88
CA ARG A 116 14.20 -4.93 -10.51
C ARG A 116 12.90 -5.67 -10.76
N SER A 117 13.02 -6.88 -11.29
CA SER A 117 11.88 -7.78 -11.52
C SER A 117 11.14 -8.19 -10.23
N ASN A 118 11.86 -8.29 -9.11
CA ASN A 118 11.31 -8.44 -7.76
C ASN A 118 11.84 -7.32 -6.88
N GLY A 119 11.18 -6.17 -6.93
CA GLY A 119 11.52 -5.00 -6.13
C GLY A 119 10.88 -5.03 -4.75
N GLY A 120 11.65 -4.75 -3.70
CA GLY A 120 11.07 -4.43 -2.39
C GLY A 120 10.46 -3.02 -2.42
N GLY A 121 9.32 -2.83 -1.75
CA GLY A 121 8.70 -1.50 -1.64
C GLY A 121 9.32 -0.66 -0.52
N TYR A 122 9.38 0.66 -0.72
CA TYR A 122 9.66 1.58 0.38
C TYR A 122 8.45 1.68 1.32
N SER A 123 8.61 1.21 2.56
CA SER A 123 7.52 1.13 3.52
C SER A 123 7.37 2.42 4.35
N ILE A 124 6.20 3.05 4.26
CA ILE A 124 5.88 4.21 5.11
C ILE A 124 5.67 3.83 6.57
N PHE A 125 5.30 2.58 6.86
CA PHE A 125 5.25 2.07 8.24
C PHE A 125 6.64 2.06 8.89
N PHE A 126 7.69 1.74 8.13
CA PHE A 126 9.06 1.85 8.62
C PHE A 126 9.42 3.30 8.98
N VAL A 127 9.10 4.25 8.10
CA VAL A 127 9.33 5.68 8.35
C VAL A 127 8.63 6.13 9.62
N LEU A 128 7.37 5.78 9.77
CA LEU A 128 6.56 6.13 10.93
C LEU A 128 7.20 5.60 12.22
N LEU A 129 7.62 4.34 12.29
CA LEU A 129 8.20 3.79 13.52
C LEU A 129 9.56 4.40 13.85
N VAL A 130 10.44 4.54 12.85
CA VAL A 130 11.79 5.06 13.08
C VAL A 130 11.75 6.56 13.36
N SER A 131 10.93 7.33 12.65
CA SER A 131 10.76 8.76 12.91
C SER A 131 10.12 9.04 14.26
N PHE A 132 9.29 8.13 14.80
CA PHE A 132 8.82 8.25 16.19
C PHE A 132 9.95 8.15 17.21
N VAL A 133 10.82 7.14 17.08
CA VAL A 133 11.96 6.94 17.97
C VAL A 133 12.96 8.09 17.84
N MET A 134 13.34 8.44 16.60
CA MET A 134 14.25 9.55 16.32
C MET A 134 13.65 10.89 16.75
N GLY A 135 12.36 11.11 16.54
CA GLY A 135 11.66 12.34 16.92
C GLY A 135 11.62 12.54 18.43
N LYS A 136 11.32 11.48 19.20
CA LYS A 136 11.41 11.51 20.68
C LYS A 136 12.84 11.74 21.16
N TRP A 137 13.82 11.10 20.52
CA TRP A 137 15.23 11.30 20.86
C TRP A 137 15.68 12.74 20.56
N MET A 138 15.34 13.30 19.39
CA MET A 138 15.61 14.69 19.04
C MET A 138 14.90 15.67 19.99
N ALA A 139 13.69 15.35 20.46
CA ALA A 139 12.99 16.15 21.47
C ALA A 139 13.70 16.20 22.82
N GLN A 140 14.50 15.17 23.17
CA GLN A 140 15.30 15.14 24.39
C GLN A 140 16.70 15.75 24.19
N ALA A 141 17.27 15.60 23.00
CA ALA A 141 18.65 16.00 22.71
C ALA A 141 18.79 17.45 22.22
N LEU A 142 17.79 18.01 21.51
CA LEU A 142 17.89 19.34 20.92
C LEU A 142 17.65 20.45 21.96
N PRO A 143 18.40 21.56 21.88
CA PRO A 143 18.22 22.70 22.76
C PRO A 143 16.89 23.40 22.51
N ILE A 144 16.25 23.84 23.60
CA ILE A 144 14.98 24.60 23.59
C ILE A 144 15.24 26.09 23.29
N ASP A 145 16.51 26.52 23.36
CA ASP A 145 16.95 27.90 23.21
C ASP A 145 16.43 28.55 21.91
N GLU A 146 16.09 29.84 22.01
CA GLU A 146 15.74 30.66 20.86
C GLU A 146 17.01 31.12 20.12
N PHE A 147 17.17 30.65 18.88
CA PHE A 147 18.22 31.12 17.99
C PHE A 147 17.72 32.32 17.18
N ARG A 148 18.54 33.36 17.10
CA ARG A 148 18.25 34.56 16.31
C ARG A 148 19.27 34.70 15.19
N ILE A 149 18.81 34.56 13.95
CA ILE A 149 19.57 34.88 12.75
C ILE A 149 18.94 36.13 12.13
N TRP A 150 19.63 37.27 12.23
CA TRP A 150 19.12 38.60 11.88
C TRP A 150 17.75 38.91 12.54
N ASN A 151 16.69 38.98 11.73
CA ASN A 151 15.32 39.29 12.15
C ASN A 151 14.47 38.02 12.36
N TRP A 152 15.01 36.84 12.05
CA TRP A 152 14.31 35.56 12.20
C TRP A 152 14.65 34.95 13.56
N ARG A 153 13.61 34.59 14.31
CA ARG A 153 13.71 33.82 15.56
C ARG A 153 13.18 32.43 15.29
N PHE A 154 13.95 31.42 15.64
CA PHE A 154 13.51 30.03 15.56
C PHE A 154 14.07 29.23 16.72
N THR A 155 13.34 28.21 17.12
CA THR A 155 13.78 27.22 18.10
C THR A 155 13.98 25.88 17.39
N LEU A 156 15.02 25.15 17.76
CA LEU A 156 15.25 23.79 17.26
C LEU A 156 14.30 22.79 17.92
N ASN A 157 13.80 23.11 19.11
CA ASN A 157 12.95 22.23 19.91
C ASN A 157 11.78 23.03 20.54
N PRO A 158 10.69 23.27 19.79
CA PRO A 158 9.55 24.05 20.28
C PRO A 158 8.73 23.32 21.36
N GLY A 159 8.98 22.03 21.60
CA GLY A 159 8.24 21.24 22.58
C GLY A 159 8.38 19.74 22.35
N PRO A 160 7.63 18.92 23.11
CA PRO A 160 7.63 17.46 22.98
C PRO A 160 7.33 16.98 21.55
N PHE A 161 7.80 15.78 21.21
CA PHE A 161 7.51 15.20 19.91
C PHE A 161 6.00 14.89 19.79
N ASN A 162 5.31 15.56 18.87
CA ASN A 162 3.84 15.52 18.77
C ASN A 162 3.34 14.70 17.58
N ILE A 163 2.04 14.39 17.59
CA ILE A 163 1.40 13.58 16.54
C ILE A 163 1.40 14.27 15.17
N LYS A 164 1.28 15.60 15.10
CA LYS A 164 1.16 16.33 13.83
C LYS A 164 2.47 16.41 13.07
N GLU A 165 3.55 16.78 13.76
CA GLU A 165 4.88 16.75 13.12
C GLU A 165 5.24 15.32 12.68
N HIS A 166 4.83 14.30 13.45
CA HIS A 166 5.04 12.90 13.10
C HIS A 166 4.25 12.48 11.84
N VAL A 167 2.96 12.81 11.77
CA VAL A 167 2.11 12.56 10.59
C VAL A 167 2.68 13.27 9.37
N LEU A 168 3.12 14.52 9.50
CA LEU A 168 3.70 15.27 8.39
C LEU A 168 5.01 14.65 7.87
N ILE A 169 5.86 14.10 8.73
CA ILE A 169 7.07 13.37 8.30
C ILE A 169 6.68 12.17 7.42
N ALA A 170 5.70 11.38 7.85
CA ALA A 170 5.25 10.22 7.08
C ALA A 170 4.60 10.63 5.76
N VAL A 171 3.82 11.72 5.74
CA VAL A 171 3.23 12.27 4.50
C VAL A 171 4.32 12.76 3.55
N ALA A 172 5.33 13.49 4.04
CA ALA A 172 6.44 13.97 3.21
C ALA A 172 7.29 12.82 2.63
N ALA A 173 7.56 11.80 3.45
CA ALA A 173 8.24 10.58 3.01
C ALA A 173 7.40 9.78 2.01
N GLY A 174 6.09 9.65 2.23
CA GLY A 174 5.17 8.99 1.30
C GLY A 174 5.03 9.72 -0.04
N ALA A 175 4.98 11.04 0.00
CA ALA A 175 4.83 11.89 -1.17
C ALA A 175 6.09 11.92 -2.06
N GLY A 176 7.28 11.93 -1.46
CA GLY A 176 8.54 12.09 -2.20
C GLY A 176 9.42 10.85 -2.26
N GLY A 177 9.13 9.80 -1.48
CA GLY A 177 9.96 8.59 -1.39
C GLY A 177 9.66 7.53 -2.44
N GLY A 178 8.67 7.74 -3.30
CA GLY A 178 8.37 6.85 -4.44
C GLY A 178 9.23 7.14 -5.66
N SER A 179 9.37 6.14 -6.54
CA SER A 179 9.96 6.35 -7.87
C SER A 179 8.96 7.11 -8.75
N ALA A 180 9.46 8.06 -9.53
CA ALA A 180 8.63 8.89 -10.41
C ALA A 180 8.54 8.25 -11.80
N TYR A 181 7.34 7.94 -12.29
CA TYR A 181 7.15 7.33 -13.63
C TYR A 181 7.85 8.06 -14.78
N GLY A 182 8.09 9.36 -14.65
CA GLY A 182 8.86 10.11 -15.65
C GLY A 182 10.32 9.64 -15.81
N THR A 183 10.88 8.87 -14.86
CA THR A 183 12.22 8.31 -14.97
C THR A 183 12.31 7.29 -16.10
N ASP A 184 11.21 6.59 -16.43
CA ASP A 184 11.15 5.69 -17.59
C ASP A 184 11.46 6.42 -18.89
N ILE A 185 10.99 7.65 -19.06
CA ILE A 185 11.24 8.42 -20.29
C ILE A 185 12.74 8.67 -20.45
N ILE A 186 13.41 9.07 -19.36
CA ILE A 186 14.84 9.35 -19.35
C ILE A 186 15.63 8.05 -19.54
N ALA A 187 15.27 6.99 -18.81
CA ALA A 187 15.92 5.69 -18.91
C ALA A 187 15.78 5.09 -20.32
N ILE A 188 14.61 5.22 -20.96
CA ILE A 188 14.38 4.75 -22.31
C ILE A 188 15.23 5.54 -23.30
N GLN A 189 15.25 6.87 -23.21
CA GLN A 189 16.06 7.73 -24.06
C GLN A 189 17.55 7.38 -23.99
N GLU A 190 18.06 7.17 -22.79
CA GLU A 190 19.48 6.87 -22.58
C GLU A 190 19.84 5.42 -22.99
N LEU A 191 19.02 4.43 -22.59
CA LEU A 191 19.35 3.02 -22.78
C LEU A 191 19.04 2.49 -24.19
N PHE A 192 17.94 2.95 -24.81
CA PHE A 192 17.46 2.41 -26.08
C PHE A 192 17.66 3.35 -27.27
N TYR A 193 17.69 4.67 -27.03
CA TYR A 193 17.82 5.68 -28.09
C TYR A 193 19.19 6.35 -28.12
N ASN A 194 20.06 6.06 -27.14
CA ASN A 194 21.38 6.70 -26.99
C ASN A 194 21.30 8.24 -26.98
N GLN A 195 20.19 8.77 -26.44
CA GLN A 195 19.89 10.18 -26.32
C GLN A 195 20.12 10.62 -24.88
N HIS A 196 21.18 11.41 -24.66
CA HIS A 196 21.49 11.94 -23.33
C HIS A 196 20.67 13.21 -23.07
N SER A 197 19.57 13.05 -22.35
CA SER A 197 18.85 14.18 -21.76
C SER A 197 19.70 14.78 -20.64
N GLY A 198 20.06 16.06 -20.77
CA GLY A 198 20.87 16.74 -19.76
C GLY A 198 20.20 16.73 -18.37
N PHE A 199 21.00 16.68 -17.30
CA PHE A 199 20.54 16.56 -15.91
C PHE A 199 19.40 17.55 -15.53
N ILE A 200 19.54 18.82 -15.92
CA ILE A 200 18.55 19.86 -15.62
C ILE A 200 17.23 19.60 -16.35
N ILE A 201 17.29 19.11 -17.59
CA ILE A 201 16.10 18.75 -18.37
C ILE A 201 15.38 17.59 -17.70
N GLY A 202 16.13 16.58 -17.25
CA GLY A 202 15.60 15.46 -16.48
C GLY A 202 14.88 15.92 -15.20
N ILE A 203 15.50 16.80 -14.40
CA ILE A 203 14.86 17.36 -13.19
C ILE A 203 13.59 18.13 -13.54
N LEU A 204 13.62 19.00 -14.54
CA LEU A 204 12.45 19.80 -14.93
C LEU A 204 11.32 18.92 -15.47
N LEU A 205 11.65 17.86 -16.22
CA LEU A 205 10.70 16.86 -16.69
C LEU A 205 10.05 16.15 -15.50
N LEU A 206 10.84 15.60 -14.58
CA LEU A 206 10.32 14.93 -13.39
C LEU A 206 9.47 15.87 -12.54
N LEU A 207 9.96 17.07 -12.24
CA LEU A 207 9.23 18.06 -11.44
C LEU A 207 7.90 18.44 -12.08
N SER A 208 7.89 18.72 -13.39
CA SER A 208 6.66 19.10 -14.09
C SER A 208 5.61 17.98 -14.09
N THR A 209 6.00 16.72 -14.31
CA THR A 209 5.07 15.58 -14.25
C THR A 209 4.47 15.40 -12.85
N GLN A 210 5.27 15.56 -11.80
CA GLN A 210 4.79 15.44 -10.42
C GLN A 210 3.87 16.61 -10.04
N MET A 211 4.20 17.85 -10.44
CA MET A 211 3.38 19.02 -10.16
C MET A 211 1.98 18.93 -10.80
N ILE A 212 1.85 18.33 -11.98
CA ILE A 212 0.55 18.08 -12.61
C ILE A 212 -0.30 17.15 -11.74
N GLY A 213 0.29 16.07 -11.22
CA GLY A 213 -0.39 15.11 -10.35
C GLY A 213 -0.89 15.77 -9.05
N TYR A 214 -0.02 16.52 -8.37
CA TYR A 214 -0.40 17.24 -7.15
C TYR A 214 -1.45 18.35 -7.41
N GLY A 215 -1.38 19.02 -8.56
CA GLY A 215 -2.38 19.99 -8.99
C GLY A 215 -3.77 19.37 -9.16
N LEU A 216 -3.85 18.21 -9.82
CA LEU A 216 -5.10 17.47 -9.99
C LEU A 216 -5.65 16.94 -8.65
N ALA A 217 -4.78 16.43 -7.78
CA ALA A 217 -5.16 15.99 -6.44
C ALA A 217 -5.75 17.15 -5.60
N GLY A 218 -5.16 18.34 -5.70
CA GLY A 218 -5.67 19.55 -5.06
C GLY A 218 -7.09 19.91 -5.54
N PHE A 219 -7.32 19.86 -6.85
CA PHE A 219 -8.65 20.12 -7.44
C PHE A 219 -9.70 19.09 -6.99
N LEU A 220 -9.33 17.81 -6.92
CA LEU A 220 -10.25 16.72 -6.54
C LEU A 220 -10.48 16.59 -5.04
N ARG A 221 -9.67 17.25 -4.19
CA ARG A 221 -9.76 17.18 -2.72
C ARG A 221 -11.17 17.46 -2.17
N LYS A 222 -11.88 18.45 -2.74
CA LYS A 222 -13.26 18.80 -2.31
C LYS A 222 -14.22 17.61 -2.49
N TYR A 223 -14.01 16.78 -3.51
CA TYR A 223 -14.88 15.65 -3.84
C TYR A 223 -14.42 14.33 -3.21
N LEU A 224 -13.11 14.14 -3.02
CA LEU A 224 -12.51 12.88 -2.56
C LEU A 224 -12.16 12.84 -1.07
N VAL A 225 -12.24 13.97 -0.35
CA VAL A 225 -11.84 14.02 1.07
C VAL A 225 -12.93 14.59 1.97
N ARG A 226 -13.66 15.62 1.54
CA ARG A 226 -14.67 16.27 2.38
C ARG A 226 -15.92 15.43 2.69
N PRO A 227 -16.47 14.63 1.76
CA PRO A 227 -17.65 13.82 2.05
C PRO A 227 -17.35 12.70 3.05
N ALA A 228 -18.17 12.56 4.09
CA ALA A 228 -17.99 11.53 5.14
C ALA A 228 -18.00 10.09 4.63
N ASN A 229 -18.69 9.85 3.50
CA ASN A 229 -18.80 8.52 2.90
C ASN A 229 -17.56 8.13 2.06
N MET A 230 -16.57 9.02 1.91
CA MET A 230 -15.36 8.74 1.13
C MET A 230 -14.27 8.18 2.02
N LEU A 231 -14.14 6.86 2.00
CA LEU A 231 -13.23 6.11 2.87
C LEU A 231 -11.95 5.72 2.12
N TRP A 232 -10.81 5.85 2.81
CA TRP A 232 -9.52 5.33 2.35
C TRP A 232 -9.00 4.29 3.36
N PRO A 233 -9.36 3.00 3.23
CA PRO A 233 -9.06 1.97 4.23
C PRO A 233 -7.58 1.86 4.59
N SER A 234 -6.69 1.97 3.61
CA SER A 234 -5.23 1.95 3.82
C SER A 234 -4.76 3.07 4.75
N ASN A 235 -5.39 4.25 4.70
CA ASN A 235 -5.05 5.40 5.55
C ASN A 235 -5.51 5.22 7.01
N LEU A 236 -6.57 4.42 7.25
CA LEU A 236 -7.05 4.14 8.60
C LEU A 236 -6.02 3.35 9.42
N VAL A 237 -5.27 2.47 8.76
CA VAL A 237 -4.18 1.71 9.40
C VAL A 237 -3.10 2.67 9.92
N PHE A 238 -2.74 3.70 9.13
CA PHE A 238 -1.80 4.73 9.57
C PHE A 238 -2.37 5.56 10.73
N SER A 239 -3.63 6.01 10.63
CA SER A 239 -4.28 6.81 11.66
C SER A 239 -4.33 6.07 13.01
N SER A 240 -4.74 4.80 13.00
CA SER A 240 -4.78 3.94 14.18
C SER A 240 -3.39 3.75 14.80
N LEU A 241 -2.36 3.59 13.97
CA LEU A 241 -0.98 3.45 14.46
C LEU A 241 -0.44 4.75 15.07
N PHE A 242 -0.71 5.91 14.46
CA PHE A 242 -0.35 7.21 15.04
C PHE A 242 -1.04 7.44 16.37
N SER A 243 -2.34 7.15 16.44
CA SER A 243 -3.12 7.25 17.69
C SER A 243 -2.59 6.30 18.76
N THR A 244 -2.19 5.08 18.39
CA THR A 244 -1.59 4.13 19.32
C THR A 244 -0.24 4.61 19.85
N LEU A 245 0.65 5.10 18.98
CA LEU A 245 2.00 5.56 19.39
C LEU A 245 2.00 6.81 20.27
N HIS A 246 1.06 7.72 20.02
CA HIS A 246 0.90 8.97 20.77
C HIS A 246 -0.21 8.91 21.83
N GLY A 247 -0.82 7.73 22.02
CA GLY A 247 -1.89 7.48 22.99
C GLY A 247 -1.40 7.16 24.40
N ASN A 248 -2.31 6.67 25.23
CA ASN A 248 -2.03 6.36 26.63
C ASN A 248 -1.05 5.19 26.77
N VAL A 249 0.02 5.40 27.55
CA VAL A 249 1.16 4.47 27.69
C VAL A 249 0.73 3.08 28.16
N THR A 250 -0.31 2.96 28.98
CA THR A 250 -0.81 1.70 29.55
C THR A 250 -1.45 0.80 28.49
N GLU A 251 -2.37 1.33 27.68
CA GLU A 251 -3.05 0.59 26.60
C GLU A 251 -2.12 0.34 25.39
N THR A 252 -1.18 1.25 25.16
CA THR A 252 -0.22 1.16 24.06
C THR A 252 0.84 0.08 24.29
N ARG A 253 1.17 -0.25 25.55
CA ARG A 253 2.25 -1.19 25.88
C ARG A 253 2.05 -2.58 25.28
N ASP A 254 0.84 -3.14 25.40
CA ASP A 254 0.59 -4.51 24.98
C ASP A 254 0.51 -4.61 23.45
N LYS A 255 -0.06 -3.59 22.79
CA LYS A 255 -0.05 -3.44 21.32
C LYS A 255 1.39 -3.32 20.78
N LEU A 256 2.24 -2.53 21.42
CA LEU A 256 3.65 -2.40 21.04
C LEU A 256 4.45 -3.68 21.29
N ARG A 257 4.21 -4.39 22.39
CA ARG A 257 4.84 -5.69 22.66
C ARG A 257 4.53 -6.70 21.56
N PHE A 258 3.25 -6.83 21.20
CA PHE A 258 2.84 -7.69 20.09
C PHE A 258 3.50 -7.25 18.77
N PHE A 259 3.52 -5.95 18.48
CA PHE A 259 4.18 -5.40 17.31
C PHE A 259 5.67 -5.77 17.24
N TYR A 260 6.43 -5.63 18.34
CA TYR A 260 7.86 -5.96 18.36
C TYR A 260 8.11 -7.46 18.17
N ILE A 261 7.29 -8.32 18.79
CA ILE A 261 7.38 -9.77 18.59
C ILE A 261 7.14 -10.11 17.11
N ALA A 262 6.04 -9.61 16.54
CA ALA A 262 5.72 -9.82 15.13
C ALA A 262 6.81 -9.27 14.20
N PHE A 263 7.35 -8.09 14.49
CA PHE A 263 8.43 -7.47 13.72
C PHE A 263 9.69 -8.34 13.73
N ILE A 264 10.15 -8.81 14.89
CA ILE A 264 11.35 -9.66 15.00
C ILE A 264 11.12 -11.00 14.30
N CYS A 265 9.95 -11.62 14.50
CA CYS A 265 9.59 -12.87 13.82
C CYS A 265 9.57 -12.70 12.30
N MET A 266 8.94 -11.64 11.78
CA MET A 266 8.90 -11.37 10.34
C MET A 266 10.27 -10.99 9.78
N PHE A 267 11.06 -10.21 10.52
CA PHE A 267 12.43 -9.88 10.14
C PHE A 267 13.27 -11.16 9.99
N ALA A 268 13.25 -12.04 11.00
CA ALA A 268 13.96 -13.32 10.94
C ALA A 268 13.41 -14.24 9.85
N TRP A 269 12.09 -14.30 9.69
CA TRP A 269 11.44 -15.07 8.64
C TRP A 269 11.88 -14.61 7.27
N GLN A 270 11.95 -13.30 7.01
CA GLN A 270 12.24 -12.75 5.68
C GLN A 270 13.63 -13.12 5.14
N PHE A 271 14.63 -13.34 6.00
CA PHE A 271 15.93 -13.89 5.58
C PHE A 271 15.83 -15.30 5.03
N PHE A 272 14.84 -16.08 5.49
CA PHE A 272 14.70 -17.47 5.11
C PHE A 272 14.27 -17.65 3.64
N PRO A 273 13.13 -17.11 3.15
CA PRO A 273 12.78 -17.23 1.75
C PRO A 273 13.70 -16.39 0.85
N GLN A 274 14.27 -15.27 1.30
CA GLN A 274 15.05 -14.43 0.40
C GLN A 274 16.51 -14.83 0.22
N TYR A 275 17.13 -15.46 1.22
CA TYR A 275 18.57 -15.76 1.19
C TYR A 275 18.86 -17.24 1.43
N ILE A 276 18.30 -17.84 2.48
CA ILE A 276 18.64 -19.20 2.90
C ILE A 276 18.02 -20.23 1.95
N PHE A 277 16.75 -20.09 1.63
CA PHE A 277 16.01 -21.02 0.78
C PHE A 277 15.09 -20.29 -0.21
N THR A 278 15.71 -19.82 -1.29
CA THR A 278 15.07 -18.99 -2.34
C THR A 278 13.90 -19.63 -3.06
N MET A 279 13.80 -20.96 -3.05
CA MET A 279 12.65 -21.69 -3.58
C MET A 279 11.32 -21.26 -2.93
N LEU A 280 11.34 -20.88 -1.65
CA LEU A 280 10.14 -20.46 -0.92
C LEU A 280 9.52 -19.16 -1.45
N THR A 281 10.27 -18.38 -2.21
CA THR A 281 9.73 -17.18 -2.88
C THR A 281 8.73 -17.53 -3.98
N SER A 282 8.81 -18.73 -4.56
CA SER A 282 7.99 -19.15 -5.70
C SER A 282 7.94 -20.69 -5.79
N ILE A 283 7.00 -21.27 -5.06
CA ILE A 283 6.72 -22.70 -5.01
C ILE A 283 5.66 -23.03 -6.06
N SER A 284 6.12 -23.36 -7.27
CA SER A 284 5.25 -23.80 -8.35
C SER A 284 4.97 -25.30 -8.24
N ILE A 285 3.78 -25.68 -7.76
CA ILE A 285 3.40 -27.09 -7.59
C ILE A 285 3.42 -27.83 -8.93
N LEU A 286 2.93 -27.19 -9.99
CA LEU A 286 2.90 -27.79 -11.33
C LEU A 286 4.31 -28.10 -11.85
N CYS A 287 5.26 -27.17 -11.67
CA CYS A 287 6.65 -27.39 -12.06
C CYS A 287 7.35 -28.46 -11.21
N LEU A 288 6.91 -28.68 -9.96
CA LEU A 288 7.43 -29.73 -9.10
C LEU A 288 6.90 -31.12 -9.46
N MET A 289 5.65 -31.22 -9.89
CA MET A 289 5.05 -32.49 -10.29
C MET A 289 5.63 -33.03 -11.60
N VAL A 290 5.83 -32.15 -12.58
CA VAL A 290 6.39 -32.52 -13.88
C VAL A 290 7.46 -31.51 -14.28
N PRO A 291 8.70 -31.71 -13.81
CA PRO A 291 9.79 -30.81 -14.13
C PRO A 291 10.14 -30.91 -15.63
N PHE A 292 10.64 -29.79 -16.20
CA PHE A 292 11.17 -29.67 -17.57
C PHE A 292 10.17 -29.76 -18.74
N ASN A 293 8.86 -29.91 -18.50
CA ASN A 293 7.88 -29.80 -19.56
C ASN A 293 7.59 -28.31 -19.87
N SER A 294 7.87 -27.88 -21.10
CA SER A 294 7.75 -26.47 -21.52
C SER A 294 6.35 -25.88 -21.34
N ASP A 295 5.28 -26.66 -21.56
CA ASP A 295 3.92 -26.18 -21.37
C ASP A 295 3.59 -26.02 -19.89
N ILE A 296 4.01 -26.97 -19.06
CA ILE A 296 3.81 -26.91 -17.61
C ILE A 296 4.59 -25.74 -17.01
N VAL A 297 5.80 -25.46 -17.50
CA VAL A 297 6.56 -24.27 -17.08
C VAL A 297 5.84 -22.98 -17.49
N ARG A 298 5.29 -22.89 -18.71
CA ARG A 298 4.52 -21.71 -19.17
C ARG A 298 3.30 -21.43 -18.31
N PHE A 299 2.62 -22.47 -17.83
CA PHE A 299 1.45 -22.31 -16.97
C PHE A 299 1.80 -22.10 -15.51
N GLY A 300 2.70 -22.91 -14.97
CA GLY A 300 2.94 -23.01 -13.53
C GLY A 300 4.00 -22.07 -12.98
N SER A 301 4.99 -21.67 -13.77
CA SER A 301 6.11 -20.85 -13.27
C SER A 301 5.64 -19.45 -12.88
N GLY A 302 6.00 -18.98 -11.69
CA GLY A 302 5.73 -17.61 -11.26
C GLY A 302 6.63 -16.55 -11.93
N TYR A 303 7.79 -16.94 -12.46
CA TYR A 303 8.75 -16.00 -13.08
C TYR A 303 8.76 -16.04 -14.60
N HIS A 304 8.42 -17.19 -15.18
CA HIS A 304 8.49 -17.43 -16.63
C HIS A 304 7.15 -17.87 -17.22
N GLY A 305 6.07 -17.79 -16.43
CA GLY A 305 4.76 -18.30 -16.78
C GLY A 305 3.63 -17.53 -16.11
N LEU A 306 2.43 -18.12 -16.12
CA LEU A 306 1.20 -17.52 -15.58
C LEU A 306 1.02 -17.69 -14.06
N GLY A 307 1.88 -18.47 -13.41
CA GLY A 307 1.82 -18.72 -11.96
C GLY A 307 0.62 -19.55 -11.50
N ILE A 308 0.05 -20.42 -12.34
CA ILE A 308 -1.03 -21.33 -11.92
C ILE A 308 -0.51 -22.27 -10.82
N LEU A 309 -1.18 -22.27 -9.67
CA LEU A 309 -0.78 -23.02 -8.46
C LEU A 309 0.67 -22.70 -8.01
N ASN A 310 1.08 -21.44 -8.18
CA ASN A 310 2.33 -20.93 -7.63
C ASN A 310 2.08 -20.26 -6.27
N PHE A 311 2.69 -20.79 -5.23
CA PHE A 311 2.58 -20.28 -3.87
C PHE A 311 3.86 -19.56 -3.46
N SER A 312 3.75 -18.51 -2.65
CA SER A 312 4.92 -17.84 -2.08
C SER A 312 4.78 -17.76 -0.57
N LEU A 313 5.89 -18.02 0.13
CA LEU A 313 6.02 -17.73 1.56
C LEU A 313 6.83 -16.45 1.81
N ASP A 314 7.19 -15.73 0.74
CA ASP A 314 7.78 -14.40 0.83
C ASP A 314 6.67 -13.36 1.10
N TRP A 315 6.76 -12.68 2.24
CA TRP A 315 5.79 -11.65 2.61
C TRP A 315 5.75 -10.48 1.62
N ASN A 316 6.85 -10.17 0.93
CA ASN A 316 6.85 -9.15 -0.11
C ASN A 316 5.96 -9.53 -1.28
N ALA A 317 5.89 -10.83 -1.64
CA ALA A 317 5.00 -11.31 -2.69
C ALA A 317 3.54 -11.40 -2.20
N VAL A 318 3.32 -11.93 -0.99
CA VAL A 318 1.98 -12.13 -0.41
C VAL A 318 1.32 -10.81 0.02
N GLY A 319 2.11 -9.87 0.53
CA GLY A 319 1.64 -8.59 1.05
C GLY A 319 1.40 -7.53 -0.03
N GLN A 320 1.92 -7.71 -1.25
CA GLN A 320 1.80 -6.76 -2.36
C GLN A 320 0.35 -6.34 -2.69
N PRO A 321 -0.65 -7.25 -2.76
CA PRO A 321 -2.04 -6.85 -2.99
C PRO A 321 -2.72 -6.17 -1.79
N GLY A 322 -2.04 -5.99 -0.66
CA GLY A 322 -2.61 -5.36 0.54
C GLY A 322 -3.79 -6.13 1.16
N PRO A 323 -3.67 -7.46 1.38
CA PRO A 323 -4.82 -8.29 1.75
C PRO A 323 -5.35 -8.01 3.17
N LEU A 324 -4.56 -7.34 4.02
CA LEU A 324 -4.93 -7.07 5.42
C LEU A 324 -5.92 -5.90 5.58
N TYR A 325 -5.97 -4.98 4.62
CA TYR A 325 -6.86 -3.81 4.69
C TYR A 325 -7.86 -3.76 3.53
N THR A 326 -7.73 -4.66 2.55
CA THR A 326 -8.65 -4.76 1.42
C THR A 326 -9.79 -5.72 1.77
N PRO A 327 -11.07 -5.35 1.60
CA PRO A 327 -12.19 -6.25 1.86
C PRO A 327 -12.11 -7.55 1.05
N TRP A 328 -12.59 -8.66 1.64
CA TRP A 328 -12.55 -9.99 1.01
C TRP A 328 -13.19 -10.01 -0.39
N TRP A 329 -14.39 -9.45 -0.54
CA TRP A 329 -15.10 -9.43 -1.83
C TRP A 329 -14.28 -8.72 -2.93
N ALA A 330 -13.56 -7.66 -2.57
CA ALA A 330 -12.75 -6.88 -3.50
C ALA A 330 -11.52 -7.67 -3.94
N GLN A 331 -10.90 -8.39 -3.00
CA GLN A 331 -9.80 -9.31 -3.31
C GLN A 331 -10.27 -10.42 -4.27
N VAL A 332 -11.41 -11.07 -3.98
CA VAL A 332 -11.97 -12.12 -4.84
C VAL A 332 -12.28 -11.58 -6.24
N ASN A 333 -12.84 -10.38 -6.36
CA ASN A 333 -13.12 -9.76 -7.66
C ASN A 333 -11.84 -9.54 -8.46
N TRP A 334 -10.80 -9.00 -7.82
CA TRP A 334 -9.49 -8.79 -8.45
C TRP A 334 -8.87 -10.10 -8.92
N TYR A 335 -8.83 -11.12 -8.05
CA TYR A 335 -8.31 -12.44 -8.41
C TYR A 335 -9.14 -13.15 -9.48
N ALA A 336 -10.47 -13.01 -9.48
CA ALA A 336 -11.32 -13.53 -10.55
C ALA A 336 -10.94 -12.91 -11.90
N GLY A 337 -10.67 -11.60 -11.94
CA GLY A 337 -10.15 -10.91 -13.13
C GLY A 337 -8.82 -11.50 -13.60
N VAL A 338 -7.87 -11.76 -12.68
CA VAL A 338 -6.59 -12.40 -12.99
C VAL A 338 -6.78 -13.82 -13.53
N ILE A 339 -7.66 -14.62 -12.93
CA ILE A 339 -7.95 -16.00 -13.38
C ILE A 339 -8.55 -15.98 -14.79
N ILE A 340 -9.58 -15.17 -15.02
CA ILE A 340 -10.23 -15.10 -16.34
C ILE A 340 -9.24 -14.56 -17.39
N GLY A 341 -8.56 -13.46 -17.07
CA GLY A 341 -7.71 -12.79 -18.04
C GLY A 341 -6.43 -13.56 -18.37
N SER A 342 -5.70 -13.96 -17.33
CA SER A 342 -4.39 -14.58 -17.46
C SER A 342 -4.45 -16.10 -17.59
N TRP A 343 -5.34 -16.79 -16.89
CA TRP A 343 -5.38 -18.27 -16.91
C TRP A 343 -6.32 -18.86 -17.95
N ILE A 344 -7.32 -18.10 -18.43
CA ILE A 344 -8.29 -18.59 -19.42
C ILE A 344 -8.05 -17.91 -20.77
N ILE A 345 -8.22 -16.59 -20.84
CA ILE A 345 -8.19 -15.86 -22.13
C ILE A 345 -6.81 -15.91 -22.78
N ALA A 346 -5.73 -15.60 -22.05
CA ALA A 346 -4.39 -15.56 -22.64
C ALA A 346 -3.94 -16.92 -23.25
N PRO A 347 -4.16 -18.08 -22.58
CA PRO A 347 -3.94 -19.39 -23.20
C PRO A 347 -4.83 -19.63 -24.42
N ILE A 348 -6.13 -19.31 -24.37
CA ILE A 348 -7.04 -19.48 -25.51
C ILE A 348 -6.51 -18.72 -26.73
N LEU A 349 -6.05 -17.47 -26.56
CA LEU A 349 -5.48 -16.68 -27.65
C LEU A 349 -4.20 -17.30 -28.20
N TYR A 350 -3.31 -17.80 -27.33
CA TYR A 350 -2.06 -18.43 -27.75
C TYR A 350 -2.27 -19.73 -28.53
N TYR A 351 -3.08 -20.65 -28.01
CA TYR A 351 -3.26 -21.97 -28.63
C TYR A 351 -4.09 -21.92 -29.91
N ASN A 352 -4.99 -20.95 -30.04
CA ASN A 352 -5.71 -20.66 -31.29
C ASN A 352 -4.90 -19.82 -32.28
N ASP A 353 -3.63 -19.52 -31.97
CA ASP A 353 -2.72 -18.75 -32.83
C ASP A 353 -3.27 -17.38 -33.27
N VAL A 354 -4.02 -16.74 -32.37
CA VAL A 354 -4.56 -15.40 -32.62
C VAL A 354 -3.39 -14.42 -32.72
N TRP A 355 -3.34 -13.62 -33.78
CA TRP A 355 -2.25 -12.68 -34.06
C TRP A 355 -0.87 -13.33 -34.22
N MET A 356 -0.80 -14.56 -34.77
CA MET A 356 0.46 -15.29 -34.94
C MET A 356 1.16 -15.55 -33.60
N ALA A 357 0.39 -15.73 -32.53
CA ALA A 357 0.89 -15.87 -31.17
C ALA A 357 1.96 -16.97 -31.03
N LYS A 358 1.88 -18.05 -31.81
CA LYS A 358 2.83 -19.18 -31.73
C LYS A 358 4.22 -18.84 -32.27
N THR A 359 4.34 -17.82 -33.11
CA THR A 359 5.63 -17.30 -33.60
C THR A 359 6.40 -16.59 -32.49
N PHE A 360 5.70 -16.07 -31.48
CA PHE A 360 6.28 -15.29 -30.39
C PHE A 360 6.48 -16.13 -29.12
N PRO A 361 7.43 -15.76 -28.24
CA PRO A 361 7.50 -16.31 -26.90
C PRO A 361 6.16 -16.10 -26.18
N PHE A 362 5.72 -17.12 -25.44
CA PHE A 362 4.45 -17.07 -24.71
C PHE A 362 4.37 -15.84 -23.79
N LEU A 363 5.46 -15.54 -23.08
CA LEU A 363 5.60 -14.37 -22.22
C LEU A 363 6.86 -13.60 -22.61
N ALA A 364 6.69 -12.36 -23.06
CA ALA A 364 7.77 -11.41 -23.31
C ALA A 364 7.34 -10.00 -22.93
N THR A 365 8.19 -9.31 -22.18
CA THR A 365 8.01 -7.91 -21.74
C THR A 365 8.71 -6.90 -22.64
N TYR A 366 9.23 -7.35 -23.79
CA TYR A 366 9.98 -6.55 -24.75
C TYR A 366 9.36 -6.67 -26.14
N SER A 367 9.62 -5.68 -26.99
CA SER A 367 9.18 -5.66 -28.39
C SER A 367 9.91 -6.73 -29.22
N LEU A 368 9.17 -7.34 -30.15
CA LEU A 368 9.61 -8.44 -31.00
C LEU A 368 9.56 -8.03 -32.48
N ASP A 369 10.38 -8.65 -33.31
CA ASP A 369 10.26 -8.59 -34.78
C ASP A 369 9.30 -9.68 -35.30
N LYS A 370 9.12 -9.74 -36.63
CA LYS A 370 8.24 -10.72 -37.29
C LYS A 370 8.62 -12.19 -37.02
N ASP A 371 9.89 -12.44 -36.70
CA ASP A 371 10.47 -13.78 -36.51
C ASP A 371 10.49 -14.16 -35.02
N GLY A 372 9.99 -13.30 -34.14
CA GLY A 372 9.93 -13.52 -32.69
C GLY A 372 11.25 -13.26 -31.97
N ILE A 373 12.18 -12.55 -32.61
CA ILE A 373 13.44 -12.11 -32.03
C ILE A 373 13.23 -10.71 -31.44
N ARG A 374 14.07 -10.30 -30.48
CA ARG A 374 14.00 -8.96 -29.89
C ARG A 374 14.17 -7.89 -30.98
N TYR A 375 13.20 -6.98 -31.05
CA TYR A 375 13.17 -5.90 -32.03
C TYR A 375 14.35 -4.95 -31.85
N ASN A 376 15.05 -4.63 -32.94
CA ASN A 376 16.16 -3.68 -32.94
C ASN A 376 15.65 -2.27 -33.25
N GLN A 377 15.45 -1.46 -32.21
CA GLN A 377 14.93 -0.09 -32.35
C GLN A 377 15.93 0.81 -33.08
N THR A 378 17.23 0.64 -32.84
CA THR A 378 18.28 1.50 -33.40
C THR A 378 18.42 1.34 -34.92
N ALA A 379 17.92 0.23 -35.50
CA ALA A 379 17.94 0.02 -36.94
C ALA A 379 16.98 0.95 -37.71
N ILE A 380 15.93 1.46 -37.05
CA ILE A 380 14.90 2.30 -37.68
C ILE A 380 15.00 3.77 -37.27
N ILE A 381 15.91 4.12 -36.37
CA ILE A 381 16.09 5.49 -35.89
C ILE A 381 17.34 6.06 -36.54
N ASP A 382 17.23 7.25 -37.10
CA ASP A 382 18.39 7.99 -37.58
C ASP A 382 19.22 8.46 -36.38
N SER A 383 20.48 8.03 -36.31
CA SER A 383 21.42 8.37 -35.26
C SER A 383 21.74 9.87 -35.16
N TYR A 384 21.57 10.63 -36.23
CA TYR A 384 21.89 12.06 -36.26
C TYR A 384 20.72 12.95 -35.86
N THR A 385 19.50 12.58 -36.28
CA THR A 385 18.29 13.38 -36.02
C THR A 385 17.44 12.84 -34.87
N GLY A 386 17.67 11.59 -34.45
CA GLY A 386 16.83 10.91 -33.47
C GLY A 386 15.41 10.62 -33.97
N SER A 387 15.15 10.84 -35.26
CA SER A 387 13.84 10.68 -35.89
C SER A 387 13.69 9.30 -36.51
N LEU A 388 12.44 8.87 -36.71
CA LEU A 388 12.14 7.61 -37.39
C LEU A 388 12.55 7.70 -38.87
N ASN A 389 13.40 6.78 -39.31
CA ASN A 389 13.71 6.57 -40.72
C ASN A 389 12.60 5.71 -41.34
N GLU A 390 11.66 6.36 -42.05
CA GLU A 390 10.50 5.69 -42.65
C GLU A 390 10.87 4.59 -43.66
N THR A 391 11.97 4.77 -44.40
CA THR A 391 12.42 3.78 -45.39
C THR A 391 12.93 2.53 -44.68
N ALA A 392 13.82 2.70 -43.70
CA ALA A 392 14.32 1.60 -42.87
C ALA A 392 13.18 0.91 -42.11
N TYR A 393 12.19 1.66 -41.61
CA TYR A 393 11.01 1.11 -40.96
C TYR A 393 10.16 0.24 -41.90
N LYS A 394 9.93 0.69 -43.14
CA LYS A 394 9.18 -0.10 -44.13
C LYS A 394 9.90 -1.40 -44.52
N GLU A 395 11.23 -1.39 -44.52
CA GLU A 395 12.05 -2.57 -44.82
C GLU A 395 12.16 -3.54 -43.62
N TYR A 396 12.35 -3.01 -42.41
CA TYR A 396 12.49 -3.79 -41.19
C TYR A 396 11.16 -4.36 -40.69
N GLY A 397 10.08 -3.60 -40.86
CA GLY A 397 8.72 -3.97 -40.47
C GLY A 397 8.30 -3.42 -39.09
N PRO A 398 7.03 -3.62 -38.69
CA PRO A 398 6.52 -3.14 -37.42
C PRO A 398 7.03 -3.97 -36.24
N ALA A 399 6.95 -3.39 -35.04
CA ALA A 399 7.19 -4.11 -33.79
C ALA A 399 5.97 -4.95 -33.40
N TYR A 400 6.22 -6.17 -32.96
CA TYR A 400 5.24 -7.14 -32.48
C TYR A 400 5.34 -7.30 -30.96
N LEU A 401 4.28 -7.82 -30.35
CA LEU A 401 4.19 -8.07 -28.91
C LEU A 401 3.80 -9.54 -28.69
N SER A 402 4.22 -10.11 -27.56
CA SER A 402 3.70 -11.41 -27.14
C SER A 402 2.19 -11.31 -26.88
N VAL A 403 1.46 -12.40 -27.08
CA VAL A 403 0.00 -12.42 -26.90
C VAL A 403 -0.39 -12.10 -25.45
N THR A 404 0.41 -12.50 -24.46
CA THR A 404 0.17 -12.16 -23.05
C THR A 404 0.37 -10.67 -22.80
N PHE A 405 1.34 -10.05 -23.47
CA PHE A 405 1.59 -8.62 -23.31
C PHE A 405 0.53 -7.77 -24.03
N ALA A 406 0.10 -8.21 -25.22
CA ALA A 406 -1.04 -7.63 -25.93
C ALA A 406 -2.34 -7.74 -25.12
N ALA A 407 -2.61 -8.90 -24.51
CA ALA A 407 -3.74 -9.09 -23.60
C ALA A 407 -3.66 -8.15 -22.39
N GLY A 408 -2.47 -7.95 -21.81
CA GLY A 408 -2.23 -6.97 -20.76
C GLY A 408 -2.61 -5.54 -21.16
N TYR A 409 -2.21 -5.10 -22.35
CA TYR A 409 -2.63 -3.80 -22.89
C TYR A 409 -4.15 -3.71 -23.07
N PHE A 410 -4.76 -4.75 -23.62
CA PHE A 410 -6.20 -4.82 -23.80
C PHE A 410 -6.95 -4.68 -22.47
N TYR A 411 -6.53 -5.36 -21.41
CA TYR A 411 -7.13 -5.21 -20.08
C TYR A 411 -6.95 -3.81 -19.50
N SER A 412 -5.80 -3.17 -19.72
CA SER A 412 -5.59 -1.77 -19.31
C SER A 412 -6.55 -0.81 -20.00
N PHE A 413 -6.78 -0.97 -21.31
CA PHE A 413 -7.72 -0.13 -22.06
C PHE A 413 -9.18 -0.37 -21.63
N ILE A 414 -9.56 -1.63 -21.42
CA ILE A 414 -10.90 -1.96 -20.94
C ILE A 414 -11.10 -1.41 -19.53
N SER A 415 -10.15 -1.60 -18.62
CA SER A 415 -10.25 -1.15 -17.22
C SER A 415 -10.61 0.32 -17.13
N PHE A 416 -9.99 1.18 -17.95
CA PHE A 416 -10.32 2.61 -18.00
C PHE A 416 -11.78 2.87 -18.42
N SER A 417 -12.21 2.27 -19.53
CA SER A 417 -13.59 2.43 -20.02
C SER A 417 -14.63 1.80 -19.10
N ALA A 418 -14.30 0.68 -18.47
CA ALA A 418 -15.12 -0.03 -17.51
C ALA A 418 -15.27 0.78 -16.23
N ALA A 419 -14.20 1.42 -15.73
CA ALA A 419 -14.27 2.31 -14.58
C ALA A 419 -15.23 3.48 -14.83
N ILE A 420 -15.13 4.15 -15.99
CA ILE A 420 -16.05 5.24 -16.35
C ILE A 420 -17.49 4.73 -16.44
N SER A 421 -17.71 3.61 -17.14
CA SER A 421 -19.05 3.04 -17.34
C SER A 421 -19.66 2.56 -16.01
N HIS A 422 -18.87 1.91 -15.17
CA HIS A 422 -19.28 1.44 -13.84
C HIS A 422 -19.65 2.62 -12.94
N VAL A 423 -18.81 3.65 -12.88
CA VAL A 423 -19.11 4.86 -12.11
C VAL A 423 -20.36 5.55 -12.63
N ALA A 424 -20.52 5.67 -13.96
CA ALA A 424 -21.68 6.33 -14.56
C ALA A 424 -23.00 5.57 -14.31
N LEU A 425 -22.98 4.22 -14.38
CA LEU A 425 -24.19 3.40 -14.25
C LEU A 425 -24.60 3.17 -12.80
N PHE A 426 -23.65 2.91 -11.90
CA PHE A 426 -23.96 2.54 -10.51
C PHE A 426 -23.93 3.73 -9.56
N TYR A 427 -23.04 4.70 -9.80
CA TYR A 427 -22.81 5.83 -8.89
C TYR A 427 -23.10 7.18 -9.55
N GLY A 428 -23.57 7.21 -10.81
CA GLY A 428 -23.78 8.45 -11.57
C GLY A 428 -24.80 9.38 -10.92
N ASP A 429 -25.94 8.82 -10.50
CA ASP A 429 -27.00 9.58 -9.83
C ASP A 429 -26.56 10.12 -8.48
N GLU A 430 -25.81 9.31 -7.71
CA GLU A 430 -25.27 9.73 -6.41
C GLU A 430 -24.22 10.83 -6.58
N ILE A 431 -23.29 10.68 -7.52
CA ILE A 431 -22.26 11.67 -7.81
C ILE A 431 -22.89 12.96 -8.33
N TRP A 432 -23.91 12.88 -9.20
CA TRP A 432 -24.60 14.05 -9.71
C TRP A 432 -25.40 14.77 -8.62
N GLY A 433 -26.07 14.01 -7.75
CA GLY A 433 -26.74 14.52 -6.56
C GLY A 433 -25.76 15.23 -5.62
N ARG A 434 -24.60 14.62 -5.34
CA ARG A 434 -23.54 15.21 -4.52
C ARG A 434 -22.84 16.38 -5.21
N PHE A 435 -22.69 16.39 -6.53
CA PHE A 435 -22.15 17.52 -7.27
C PHE A 435 -23.06 18.74 -7.13
N LYS A 436 -24.37 18.55 -7.24
CA LYS A 436 -25.36 19.60 -6.97
C LYS A 436 -25.35 20.02 -5.49
N ALA A 437 -25.33 19.06 -4.57
CA ALA A 437 -25.27 19.31 -3.14
C ALA A 437 -23.94 19.96 -2.71
N SER A 438 -22.82 19.76 -3.42
CA SER A 438 -21.55 20.44 -3.11
C SER A 438 -21.59 21.96 -3.33
N ARG A 439 -22.67 22.45 -3.96
CA ARG A 439 -23.01 23.87 -4.11
C ARG A 439 -23.87 24.39 -2.96
N SER A 440 -24.42 23.52 -2.13
CA SER A 440 -25.27 23.83 -0.96
C SER A 440 -24.72 23.06 0.25
N GLU A 441 -23.97 23.74 1.14
CA GLU A 441 -23.09 23.22 2.22
C GLU A 441 -23.66 22.16 3.23
N GLU A 442 -24.33 21.11 2.79
CA GLU A 442 -25.03 20.19 3.68
C GLU A 442 -24.31 18.83 3.74
N VAL A 443 -23.71 18.59 4.91
CA VAL A 443 -23.06 17.35 5.40
C VAL A 443 -21.57 17.18 5.06
N GLU A 444 -20.72 17.98 5.73
CA GLU A 444 -19.28 17.71 5.85
C GLU A 444 -18.97 16.71 6.97
N ASP A 445 -17.92 15.90 6.76
CA ASP A 445 -17.35 15.02 7.77
C ASP A 445 -16.92 15.79 9.03
N ILE A 446 -17.02 15.14 10.21
CA ILE A 446 -16.69 15.78 11.50
C ILE A 446 -15.22 16.18 11.57
N HIS A 447 -14.30 15.39 11.01
CA HIS A 447 -12.88 15.73 10.97
C HIS A 447 -12.63 16.90 10.03
N CYS A 448 -13.39 17.03 8.93
CA CYS A 448 -13.34 18.20 8.06
C CYS A 448 -13.88 19.47 8.76
N LYS A 449 -14.92 19.36 9.59
CA LYS A 449 -15.38 20.48 10.43
C LYS A 449 -14.32 20.92 11.42
N MET A 450 -13.63 19.99 12.07
CA MET A 450 -12.51 20.30 12.97
C MET A 450 -11.38 21.03 12.24
N MET A 451 -11.09 20.65 10.99
CA MET A 451 -10.10 21.34 10.16
C MET A 451 -10.44 22.81 9.86
N LYS A 452 -11.69 23.27 10.01
CA LYS A 452 -12.06 24.70 9.83
C LYS A 452 -11.44 25.63 10.88
N ASN A 453 -10.99 25.08 11.99
CA ASN A 453 -10.33 25.85 13.06
C ASN A 453 -8.94 26.37 12.65
N TYR A 454 -8.37 25.86 11.55
CA TYR A 454 -7.08 26.33 11.03
C TYR A 454 -7.27 27.52 10.08
N GLU A 455 -6.47 28.58 10.26
CA GLU A 455 -6.63 29.85 9.52
C GLU A 455 -6.46 29.71 7.99
N GLY A 456 -5.83 28.64 7.49
CA GLY A 456 -5.64 28.37 6.06
C GLY A 456 -6.75 27.57 5.37
N THR A 457 -7.70 26.97 6.09
CA THR A 457 -8.80 26.17 5.50
C THR A 457 -10.06 26.98 5.22
N LYS A 458 -10.12 28.23 5.69
CA LYS A 458 -11.25 29.15 5.51
C LYS A 458 -11.43 29.64 4.07
N TYR A 459 -10.37 29.60 3.26
CA TYR A 459 -10.37 30.10 1.87
C TYR A 459 -10.78 29.05 0.82
N ASP A 460 -11.05 27.81 1.21
CA ASP A 460 -11.56 26.74 0.34
C ASP A 460 -13.12 26.68 0.33
N THR A 461 -13.81 27.82 0.49
CA THR A 461 -15.27 27.92 0.36
C THR A 461 -15.67 28.37 -1.04
#